data_AF-M0A291-F1
#
_entry.id   AF-M0A291-F1
#
_cell.length_a   1.000
_cell.length_b   1.000
_cell.length_c   1.000
_cell.angle_alpha   90.00
_cell.angle_beta   90.00
_cell.angle_gamma   90.00
#
_symmetry.space_group_name_H-M   'P 1'
#
loop_
_entity.id
_entity.type
_entity.pdbx_description
1 polymer ?
#
loop_
_entity_poly.entity_id
_entity_poly.type
_entity_poly.pdbx_seq_one_letter_code
_entity_poly.pdbx_strand_id
1 'polypeptide(L)'
;MELWLSEPDDGVSGLTVTKALWDDQPTWTERVQQYVPDELLELKNREWSESEDNTVTAEEFTDRMDPKTVTIEHDGGYTFWHDDDPSFGHSIMVSGALENGIFEAHL
;
A
#
# COMPACT_ATOMS: atom_id res chain seq x y z
N MET A 1 -38.64 14.70 -1.06
CA MET A 1 -37.63 13.78 -0.53
C MET A 1 -37.16 12.98 -1.71
N GLU A 2 -35.99 13.33 -2.24
CA GLU A 2 -35.40 12.65 -3.38
C GLU A 2 -34.46 11.57 -2.84
N LEU A 3 -34.75 10.32 -3.18
CA LEU A 3 -33.89 9.18 -2.88
C LEU A 3 -32.88 9.06 -4.02
N TRP A 4 -31.63 9.37 -3.74
CA TRP A 4 -30.51 8.99 -4.61
C TRP A 4 -30.16 7.53 -4.29
N LEU A 5 -30.47 6.63 -5.21
CA LEU A 5 -29.84 5.31 -5.25
C LEU A 5 -28.52 5.50 -5.98
N SER A 6 -27.41 5.17 -5.32
CA SER A 6 -26.12 5.04 -5.98
C SER A 6 -26.25 4.06 -7.15
N GLU A 7 -25.58 4.36 -8.25
CA GLU A 7 -25.50 3.47 -9.41
C GLU A 7 -24.98 2.08 -8.98
N PRO A 8 -25.40 0.99 -9.65
CA PRO A 8 -24.90 -0.33 -9.34
C PRO A 8 -23.37 -0.34 -9.41
N ASP A 9 -22.76 -0.95 -8.40
CA ASP A 9 -21.32 -1.14 -8.32
C ASP A 9 -20.89 -2.15 -9.41
N ASP A 10 -20.41 -1.63 -10.54
CA ASP A 10 -19.82 -2.45 -11.63
C ASP A 10 -18.42 -2.99 -11.24
N GLY A 11 -17.96 -2.73 -10.02
CA GLY A 11 -16.68 -3.13 -9.49
C GLY A 11 -16.58 -4.62 -9.17
N VAL A 12 -15.35 -5.11 -9.09
CA VAL A 12 -15.09 -6.48 -8.63
C VAL A 12 -15.38 -6.54 -7.13
N SER A 13 -16.32 -7.39 -6.71
CA SER A 13 -16.70 -7.46 -5.30
C SER A 13 -15.48 -7.63 -4.37
N GLY A 14 -15.50 -6.96 -3.22
CA GLY A 14 -14.40 -7.05 -2.25
C GLY A 14 -14.05 -8.49 -1.82
N LEU A 15 -15.01 -9.43 -1.85
CA LEU A 15 -14.72 -10.85 -1.57
C LEU A 15 -13.85 -11.49 -2.66
N THR A 16 -14.09 -11.16 -3.93
CA THR A 16 -13.26 -11.62 -5.05
C THR A 16 -11.85 -11.07 -4.92
N VAL A 17 -11.71 -9.78 -4.57
CA VAL A 17 -10.41 -9.14 -4.33
C VAL A 17 -9.68 -9.79 -3.16
N THR A 18 -10.37 -9.96 -2.02
CA THR A 18 -9.83 -10.65 -0.85
C THR A 18 -9.28 -12.02 -1.22
N LYS A 19 -10.04 -12.81 -1.99
CA LYS A 19 -9.61 -14.15 -2.41
C LYS A 19 -8.38 -14.09 -3.33
N ALA A 20 -8.35 -13.17 -4.29
CA ALA A 20 -7.22 -13.01 -5.21
C ALA A 20 -5.93 -12.60 -4.48
N LEU A 21 -6.02 -11.67 -3.52
CA LEU A 21 -4.88 -11.26 -2.70
C LEU A 21 -4.41 -12.43 -1.80
N TRP A 22 -5.35 -13.18 -1.22
CA TRP A 22 -5.04 -14.29 -0.32
C TRP A 22 -4.38 -15.48 -1.04
N ASP A 23 -4.83 -15.80 -2.25
CA ASP A 23 -4.34 -16.96 -3.00
C ASP A 23 -2.92 -16.75 -3.55
N ASP A 24 -2.46 -15.49 -3.70
CA ASP A 24 -1.15 -15.16 -4.29
C ASP A 24 -0.38 -14.09 -3.49
N GLN A 25 -0.37 -14.25 -2.16
CA GLN A 25 0.32 -13.33 -1.24
C GLN A 25 1.78 -13.04 -1.63
N PRO A 26 2.62 -14.02 -2.03
CA PRO A 26 4.03 -13.74 -2.35
C PRO A 26 4.20 -12.76 -3.51
N THR A 27 3.37 -12.89 -4.55
CA THR A 27 3.42 -11.99 -5.72
C THR A 27 3.00 -10.57 -5.33
N TRP A 28 1.96 -10.42 -4.50
CA TRP A 28 1.53 -9.10 -4.05
C TRP A 28 2.55 -8.44 -3.12
N THR A 29 3.16 -9.22 -2.22
CA THR A 29 4.27 -8.74 -1.39
C THR A 29 5.44 -8.25 -2.25
N GLU A 30 5.87 -9.03 -3.25
CA GLU A 30 6.95 -8.63 -4.16
C GLU A 30 6.61 -7.32 -4.90
N ARG A 31 5.37 -7.18 -5.39
CA ARG A 31 4.91 -5.95 -6.05
C ARG A 31 5.00 -4.74 -5.14
N VAL A 32 4.55 -4.86 -3.89
CA VAL A 32 4.62 -3.77 -2.91
C VAL A 32 6.09 -3.42 -2.61
N GLN A 33 6.93 -4.43 -2.38
CA GLN A 33 8.35 -4.25 -2.09
C GLN A 33 9.13 -3.61 -3.23
N GLN A 34 8.69 -3.78 -4.48
CA GLN A 34 9.26 -3.10 -5.65
C GLN A 34 8.72 -1.67 -5.82
N TYR A 35 7.42 -1.47 -5.60
CA TYR A 35 6.75 -0.20 -5.85
C TYR A 35 7.13 0.89 -4.84
N VAL A 36 7.19 0.54 -3.56
CA VAL A 36 7.40 1.51 -2.47
C VAL A 36 8.75 2.24 -2.55
N PRO A 37 9.91 1.58 -2.71
CA PRO A 37 11.17 2.31 -2.79
C PRO A 37 11.28 3.16 -4.06
N ASP A 38 10.61 2.80 -5.15
CA ASP A 38 10.60 3.61 -6.38
C ASP A 38 9.86 4.95 -6.14
N GLU A 39 8.72 4.90 -5.45
CA GLU A 39 7.88 6.07 -5.22
C GLU A 39 8.28 6.90 -3.99
N LEU A 40 8.74 6.24 -2.93
CA LEU A 40 8.78 6.84 -1.58
C LEU A 40 10.20 6.99 -1.01
N LEU A 41 11.23 6.39 -1.59
CA LEU A 41 12.59 6.42 -1.02
C LEU A 41 13.16 7.84 -0.93
N GLU A 42 12.98 8.65 -1.98
CA GLU A 42 13.46 10.04 -1.98
C GLU A 42 12.72 10.85 -0.90
N LEU A 43 11.40 10.68 -0.80
CA LEU A 43 10.57 11.37 0.20
C LEU A 43 10.97 10.96 1.61
N LYS A 44 11.12 9.67 1.86
CA LYS A 44 11.58 9.08 3.13
C LYS A 44 12.92 9.68 3.57
N ASN A 45 13.90 9.72 2.67
CA ASN A 45 15.22 10.27 2.95
C ASN A 45 15.19 11.79 3.13
N ARG A 46 14.33 12.53 2.44
CA ARG A 46 14.23 13.98 2.60
C ARG A 46 13.54 14.39 3.90
N GLU A 47 12.45 13.73 4.25
CA GLU A 47 11.61 14.15 5.37
C GLU A 47 12.16 13.62 6.70
N TRP A 48 12.76 12.42 6.74
CA TRP A 48 13.06 11.72 7.99
C TRP A 48 14.55 11.50 8.25
N SER A 49 15.44 11.78 7.29
CA SER A 49 16.88 11.78 7.56
C SER A 49 17.31 13.13 8.13
N GLU A 50 17.80 13.13 9.37
CA GLU A 50 18.34 14.35 10.03
C GLU A 50 19.66 14.84 9.38
N SER A 51 20.29 14.00 8.55
CA SER A 51 21.53 14.28 7.81
C SER A 51 21.69 13.33 6.62
N GLU A 52 22.58 13.66 5.66
CA GLU A 52 22.91 12.77 4.52
C GLU A 52 23.44 11.39 4.96
N ASP A 53 24.13 11.33 6.11
CA ASP A 53 24.61 10.08 6.73
C ASP A 53 23.48 9.18 7.26
N ASN A 54 22.26 9.70 7.44
CA ASN A 54 21.09 8.96 7.92
C ASN A 54 20.13 8.55 6.77
N THR A 55 20.58 8.64 5.53
CA THR A 55 19.81 8.14 4.39
C THR A 55 19.82 6.61 4.33
N VAL A 56 18.71 6.01 3.94
CA VAL A 56 18.59 4.56 3.78
C VAL A 56 18.63 4.18 2.31
N THR A 57 19.10 2.98 2.03
CA THR A 57 19.00 2.37 0.69
C THR A 57 17.59 1.84 0.43
N ALA A 58 17.25 1.56 -0.84
CA ALA A 58 16.00 0.89 -1.19
C ALA A 58 15.85 -0.45 -0.46
N GLU A 59 16.93 -1.24 -0.38
CA GLU A 59 16.93 -2.55 0.30
C GLU A 59 16.63 -2.39 1.80
N GLU A 60 17.30 -1.45 2.48
CA GLU A 60 17.04 -1.17 3.89
C GLU A 60 15.64 -0.62 4.15
N PHE A 61 15.12 0.22 3.25
CA PHE A 61 13.76 0.74 3.37
C PHE A 61 12.75 -0.40 3.29
N THR A 62 12.88 -1.28 2.30
CA THR A 62 12.03 -2.46 2.15
C THR A 62 12.15 -3.45 3.30
N ASP A 63 13.36 -3.69 3.84
CA ASP A 63 13.60 -4.60 4.97
C ASP A 63 12.93 -4.11 6.27
N ARG A 64 12.82 -2.79 6.43
CA ARG A 64 12.17 -2.16 7.60
C ARG A 64 10.65 -2.15 7.52
N MET A 65 10.06 -2.34 6.32
CA MET A 65 8.61 -2.35 6.16
C MET A 65 7.97 -3.56 6.85
N ASP A 66 7.16 -3.31 7.88
CA ASP A 66 6.44 -4.37 8.59
C ASP A 66 4.96 -4.43 8.14
N PRO A 67 4.52 -5.49 7.43
CA PRO A 67 3.14 -5.61 6.96
C PRO A 67 2.17 -5.80 8.13
N LYS A 68 1.15 -4.94 8.23
CA LYS A 68 0.16 -4.97 9.32
C LYS A 68 -1.19 -5.50 8.91
N THR A 69 -1.78 -4.92 7.88
CA THR A 69 -3.18 -5.16 7.51
C THR A 69 -3.40 -4.83 6.05
N VAL A 70 -4.40 -5.47 5.45
CA VAL A 70 -4.96 -5.07 4.16
C VAL A 70 -6.43 -4.71 4.36
N THR A 71 -6.82 -3.56 3.84
CA THR A 71 -8.23 -3.14 3.75
C THR A 71 -8.72 -3.38 2.34
N ILE A 72 -9.95 -3.86 2.19
CA ILE A 72 -10.59 -4.03 0.89
C ILE A 72 -11.88 -3.19 0.89
N GLU A 73 -11.99 -2.29 -0.06
CA GLU A 73 -13.15 -1.43 -0.27
C GLU A 73 -14.26 -2.19 -1.00
N HIS A 74 -15.50 -1.68 -0.92
CA HIS A 74 -16.67 -2.35 -1.49
C HIS A 74 -16.57 -2.50 -3.02
N ASP A 75 -15.97 -1.52 -3.69
CA ASP A 75 -15.77 -1.42 -5.14
C ASP A 75 -14.56 -2.23 -5.65
N GLY A 76 -13.84 -2.92 -4.76
CA GLY A 76 -12.71 -3.78 -5.11
C GLY A 76 -11.34 -3.10 -5.06
N GLY A 77 -11.27 -1.86 -4.58
CA GLY A 77 -10.01 -1.25 -4.16
C GLY A 77 -9.39 -2.01 -2.98
N TYR A 78 -8.06 -2.02 -2.89
CA TYR A 78 -7.34 -2.52 -1.73
C TYR A 78 -6.29 -1.51 -1.27
N THR A 79 -5.98 -1.53 0.03
CA THR A 79 -4.87 -0.77 0.62
C THR A 79 -4.07 -1.68 1.55
N PHE A 80 -2.78 -1.84 1.28
CA PHE A 80 -1.83 -2.45 2.20
C PHE A 80 -1.30 -1.42 3.18
N TRP A 81 -1.22 -1.80 4.44
CA TRP A 81 -0.72 -0.99 5.55
C TRP A 81 0.55 -1.62 6.09
N HIS A 82 1.64 -0.87 6.09
CA HIS A 82 2.91 -1.26 6.67
C HIS A 82 3.35 -0.21 7.68
N ASP A 83 3.99 -0.62 8.77
CA ASP A 83 4.75 0.32 9.61
C ASP A 83 6.17 0.46 9.05
N ASP A 84 6.69 1.68 9.03
CA ASP A 84 8.08 1.97 8.64
C ASP A 84 9.04 2.05 9.83
N ASP A 85 8.56 2.46 11.01
CA ASP A 85 9.38 2.53 12.23
C ASP A 85 8.58 2.15 13.48
N PRO A 86 9.04 1.15 14.27
CA PRO A 86 8.33 0.70 15.46
C PRO A 86 8.26 1.74 16.59
N SER A 87 9.03 2.83 16.50
CA SER A 87 9.16 3.84 17.56
C SER A 87 8.31 5.08 17.31
N PHE A 88 7.98 5.39 16.05
CA PHE A 88 7.25 6.60 15.67
C PHE A 88 5.98 6.36 14.85
N GLY A 89 5.65 5.11 14.50
CA GLY A 89 4.32 4.74 14.00
C GLY A 89 3.92 5.43 12.70
N HIS A 90 4.91 5.71 11.83
CA HIS A 90 4.61 6.15 10.48
C HIS A 90 4.16 4.96 9.65
N SER A 91 3.03 5.11 8.97
CA SER A 91 2.39 4.06 8.19
C SER A 91 2.61 4.30 6.71
N ILE A 92 3.20 3.33 6.04
CA ILE A 92 3.20 3.28 4.59
C ILE A 92 1.85 2.70 4.14
N MET A 93 1.15 3.43 3.28
CA MET A 93 -0.11 3.01 2.67
C MET A 93 0.15 2.74 1.20
N VAL A 94 -0.29 1.59 0.68
CA VAL A 94 -0.13 1.23 -0.73
C VAL A 94 -1.47 0.81 -1.30
N SER A 95 -2.01 1.61 -2.22
CA SER A 95 -3.35 1.44 -2.77
C SER A 95 -3.32 0.89 -4.19
N GLY A 96 -4.31 0.05 -4.51
CA GLY A 96 -4.42 -0.57 -5.82
C GLY A 96 -5.80 -1.15 -6.09
N ALA A 97 -5.94 -1.70 -7.30
CA ALA A 97 -7.10 -2.47 -7.73
C ALA A 97 -6.63 -3.65 -8.59
N LEU A 98 -7.37 -4.76 -8.63
CA LEU A 98 -6.94 -5.95 -9.38
C LEU A 98 -6.70 -5.66 -10.88
N GLU A 99 -7.50 -4.77 -11.47
CA GLU A 99 -7.43 -4.43 -12.89
C GLU A 99 -6.21 -3.58 -13.24
N ASN A 100 -5.87 -2.63 -12.39
CA ASN A 100 -4.81 -1.64 -12.65
C ASN A 100 -3.50 -1.93 -11.92
N GLY A 101 -3.50 -2.88 -10.98
CA GLY A 101 -2.39 -3.09 -10.05
C GLY A 101 -2.29 -1.99 -8.99
N ILE A 102 -1.09 -1.79 -8.48
CA ILE A 102 -0.76 -0.71 -7.54
C ILE A 102 -0.66 0.60 -8.34
N PHE A 103 -1.25 1.67 -7.81
CA PHE A 103 -1.23 2.99 -8.47
C PHE A 103 -0.87 4.14 -7.54
N GLU A 104 -0.76 3.90 -6.23
CA GLU A 104 -0.48 4.95 -5.27
C GLU A 104 0.21 4.40 -4.02
N ALA A 105 1.14 5.19 -3.47
CA ALA A 105 1.70 4.95 -2.16
C ALA A 105 1.90 6.27 -1.38
N HIS A 106 1.77 6.21 -0.05
CA HIS A 106 1.92 7.34 0.86
C HIS A 106 2.76 6.96 2.09
N LEU A 107 3.45 7.95 2.67
CA LEU A 107 4.26 7.88 3.90
C LEU A 107 3.62 8.67 5.05
#